data_AF-A0A654BL18-F1
#
_entry.id   AF-A0A654BL18-F1
#
_cell.length_a   1.000
_cell.length_b   1.000
_cell.length_c   1.000
_cell.angle_alpha   90.00
_cell.angle_beta   90.00
_cell.angle_gamma   90.00
#
_symmetry.space_group_name_H-M   'P 1'
#
loop_
_entity.id
_entity.type
_entity.pdbx_description
1 polymer ?
#
loop_
_entity_poly.entity_id
_entity_poly.type
_entity_poly.pdbx_seq_one_letter_code
_entity_poly.pdbx_strand_id
1 'polypeptide(L)'
;MPQIAQVAETFASQIFWLLVTFGLVYFVIGRGIASKVQGTSDKRDKMVSDDLAAADAARAAADATEEKWRAEENAAREEAQKLIGAARSTAAANSEATTAKANEATATRIAEAEARIAGASQAAMAEIEIVAADAARDIVARLSGAEVTDADARSAVKAAMAHG
;
A
#
# COMPACT_ATOMS: atom_id res chain seq x y z
N MET A 1 -44.84 102.19 34.42
CA MET A 1 -43.50 102.71 34.04
C MET A 1 -43.08 102.01 32.75
N PRO A 2 -43.05 102.72 31.61
CA PRO A 2 -42.97 102.13 30.27
C PRO A 2 -41.63 101.44 29.92
N GLN A 3 -40.59 101.59 30.76
CA GLN A 3 -39.24 101.05 30.46
C GLN A 3 -39.09 99.54 30.74
N ILE A 4 -39.83 98.97 31.71
CA ILE A 4 -39.73 97.52 32.04
C ILE A 4 -40.37 96.65 30.94
N ALA A 5 -41.44 97.14 30.29
CA ALA A 5 -42.09 96.47 29.18
C ALA A 5 -41.19 96.41 27.92
N GLN A 6 -40.46 97.49 27.61
CA GLN A 6 -39.51 97.51 26.49
C GLN A 6 -38.31 96.55 26.67
N VAL A 7 -37.87 96.36 27.92
CA VAL A 7 -36.80 95.39 28.24
C VAL A 7 -37.31 93.97 28.02
N ALA A 8 -38.52 93.64 28.48
CA ALA A 8 -39.11 92.31 28.27
C ALA A 8 -39.33 91.99 26.77
N GLU A 9 -39.77 92.95 25.96
CA GLU A 9 -39.96 92.76 24.51
C GLU A 9 -38.64 92.54 23.75
N THR A 10 -37.59 93.26 24.10
CA THR A 10 -36.26 93.08 23.48
C THR A 10 -35.62 91.76 23.86
N PHE A 11 -35.69 91.36 25.13
CA PHE A 11 -35.25 90.03 25.57
C PHE A 11 -36.10 88.91 24.96
N ALA A 12 -37.42 89.08 24.83
CA ALA A 12 -38.29 88.10 24.17
C ALA A 12 -37.90 87.89 22.69
N SER A 13 -37.59 88.96 21.95
CA SER A 13 -37.12 88.88 20.57
C SER A 13 -35.75 88.20 20.44
N GLN A 14 -34.81 88.53 21.33
CA GLN A 14 -33.49 87.86 21.37
C GLN A 14 -33.62 86.36 21.69
N ILE A 15 -34.43 86.00 22.67
CA ILE A 15 -34.69 84.61 23.03
C ILE A 15 -35.40 83.88 21.88
N PHE A 16 -36.37 84.53 21.21
CA PHE A 16 -37.04 83.96 20.05
C PHE A 16 -36.04 83.63 18.93
N TRP A 17 -35.21 84.59 18.51
CA TRP A 17 -34.22 84.34 17.47
C TRP A 17 -33.12 83.36 17.90
N LEU A 18 -32.73 83.35 19.17
CA LEU A 18 -31.83 82.36 19.73
C LEU A 18 -32.42 80.95 19.63
N LEU A 19 -33.69 80.75 20.02
CA LEU A 19 -34.34 79.44 19.91
C LEU A 19 -34.54 79.01 18.46
N VAL A 20 -34.87 79.94 17.56
CA VAL A 20 -35.01 79.64 16.12
C VAL A 20 -33.67 79.22 15.52
N THR A 21 -32.60 79.98 15.76
CA THR A 21 -31.27 79.68 15.20
C THR A 21 -30.66 78.44 15.85
N PHE A 22 -30.77 78.29 17.18
CA PHE A 22 -30.33 77.11 17.89
C PHE A 22 -31.08 75.86 17.43
N GLY A 23 -32.41 75.93 17.32
CA GLY A 23 -33.24 74.85 16.80
C GLY A 23 -32.83 74.44 15.39
N LEU A 24 -32.66 75.41 14.49
CA LEU A 24 -32.21 75.16 13.11
C LEU A 24 -30.86 74.42 13.10
N VAL A 25 -29.86 74.92 13.83
CA VAL A 25 -28.52 74.29 13.91
C VAL A 25 -28.60 72.91 14.55
N TYR A 26 -29.37 72.74 15.63
CA TYR A 26 -29.57 71.47 16.32
C TYR A 26 -30.16 70.41 15.39
N PHE A 27 -31.19 70.75 14.60
CA PHE A 27 -31.77 69.82 13.64
C PHE A 27 -30.82 69.50 12.49
N VAL A 28 -30.07 70.48 11.98
CA VAL A 28 -29.08 70.25 10.90
C VAL A 28 -27.95 69.34 11.37
N ILE A 29 -27.39 69.59 12.55
CA ILE A 29 -26.29 68.78 13.11
C ILE A 29 -26.81 67.41 13.58
N GLY A 30 -27.93 67.38 14.30
CA GLY A 30 -28.53 66.15 14.82
C GLY A 30 -29.00 65.21 13.72
N ARG A 31 -29.65 65.72 12.67
CA ARG A 31 -30.10 64.89 11.55
C ARG A 31 -28.96 64.57 10.58
N GLY A 32 -28.03 65.50 10.37
CA GLY A 32 -26.95 65.37 9.39
C GLY A 32 -25.74 64.61 9.94
N ILE A 33 -25.08 65.17 10.96
CA ILE A 33 -23.82 64.63 11.49
C ILE A 33 -24.06 63.35 12.28
N ALA A 34 -25.07 63.30 13.15
CA ALA A 34 -25.32 62.09 13.95
C ALA A 34 -25.68 60.87 13.06
N SER A 35 -26.48 61.08 12.01
CA SER A 35 -26.78 60.04 11.01
C SER A 35 -25.53 59.52 10.29
N LYS A 36 -24.59 60.41 9.93
CA LYS A 36 -23.32 60.01 9.29
C LYS A 36 -22.41 59.21 10.23
N VAL A 37 -22.36 59.59 11.50
CA VAL A 37 -21.56 58.87 12.52
C VAL A 37 -22.14 57.47 12.73
N GLN A 38 -23.46 57.36 12.88
CA GLN A 38 -24.13 56.08 13.06
C GLN A 38 -23.94 55.17 11.85
N GLY A 39 -24.13 55.69 10.63
CA GLY A 39 -23.89 54.92 9.41
C GLY A 39 -22.42 54.46 9.23
N THR A 40 -21.45 55.19 9.79
CA THR A 40 -20.04 54.74 9.79
C THR A 40 -19.79 53.66 10.83
N SER A 41 -20.44 53.74 11.99
CA SER A 41 -20.39 52.68 13.00
C SER A 41 -20.99 51.38 12.46
N ASP A 42 -22.22 51.44 11.95
CA ASP A 42 -22.93 50.28 11.43
C ASP A 42 -22.16 49.59 10.29
N LYS A 43 -21.52 50.37 9.41
CA LYS A 43 -20.66 49.84 8.34
C LYS A 43 -19.46 49.07 8.90
N ARG A 44 -18.80 49.60 9.93
CA ARG A 44 -17.66 48.93 10.55
C ARG A 44 -18.09 47.66 11.29
N ASP A 45 -19.18 47.75 12.05
CA ASP A 45 -19.71 46.60 12.77
C ASP A 45 -20.13 45.49 11.80
N LYS A 46 -20.77 45.87 10.69
CA LYS A 46 -21.10 44.93 9.62
C LYS A 46 -19.86 44.34 8.95
N MET A 47 -18.86 45.16 8.63
CA MET A 47 -17.62 44.68 8.01
C MET A 47 -16.90 43.68 8.93
N VAL A 48 -16.76 44.00 10.22
CA VAL A 48 -16.15 43.10 11.21
C VAL A 48 -16.95 41.80 11.34
N SER A 49 -18.28 41.89 11.40
CA SER A 49 -19.13 40.69 11.46
C SER A 49 -19.01 39.83 10.21
N ASP A 50 -18.99 40.46 9.02
CA ASP A 50 -18.88 39.75 7.75
C ASP A 50 -17.48 39.11 7.61
N ASP A 51 -16.41 39.80 8.02
CA ASP A 51 -15.04 39.29 8.02
C ASP A 51 -14.86 38.11 8.99
N LEU A 52 -15.43 38.21 10.20
CA LEU A 52 -15.40 37.11 11.18
C LEU A 52 -16.17 35.90 10.67
N ALA A 53 -17.37 36.10 10.10
CA ALA A 53 -18.16 35.02 9.51
C ALA A 53 -17.41 34.35 8.34
N ALA A 54 -16.73 35.12 7.49
CA ALA A 54 -15.92 34.60 6.42
C ALA A 54 -14.70 33.80 6.93
N ALA A 55 -14.03 34.29 7.98
CA ALA A 55 -12.91 33.60 8.61
C ALA A 55 -13.33 32.26 9.24
N ASP A 56 -14.45 32.24 9.96
CA ASP A 56 -15.00 31.02 10.56
C ASP A 56 -15.43 30.01 9.49
N ALA A 57 -16.08 30.47 8.41
CA ALA A 57 -16.46 29.61 7.29
C ALA A 57 -15.22 29.03 6.58
N ALA A 58 -14.18 29.84 6.37
CA ALA A 58 -12.92 29.38 5.78
C ALA A 58 -12.22 28.35 6.67
N ARG A 59 -12.21 28.58 7.99
CA ARG A 59 -11.66 27.63 8.96
C ARG A 59 -12.43 26.31 8.97
N ALA A 60 -13.76 26.36 9.04
CA ALA A 60 -14.59 25.17 8.99
C ALA A 60 -14.40 24.37 7.69
N ALA A 61 -14.26 25.05 6.55
CA ALA A 61 -13.98 24.41 5.26
C ALA A 61 -12.59 23.76 5.22
N ALA A 62 -11.58 24.41 5.81
CA ALA A 62 -10.23 23.86 5.93
C ALA A 62 -10.21 22.61 6.81
N ASP A 63 -10.82 22.68 8.00
CA ASP A 63 -10.90 21.56 8.95
C ASP A 63 -11.64 20.36 8.32
N ALA A 64 -12.76 20.60 7.63
CA ALA A 64 -13.51 19.56 6.92
C ALA A 64 -12.71 18.94 5.76
N THR A 65 -11.90 19.73 5.06
CA THR A 65 -11.04 19.25 3.98
C THR A 65 -9.88 18.42 4.54
N GLU A 66 -9.29 18.86 5.63
CA GLU A 66 -8.22 18.14 6.33
C GLU A 66 -8.73 16.80 6.88
N GLU A 67 -9.91 16.77 7.49
CA GLU A 67 -10.52 15.54 8.00
C GLU A 67 -10.78 14.53 6.86
N LYS A 68 -11.35 14.98 5.75
CA LYS A 68 -11.56 14.14 4.56
C LYS A 68 -10.24 13.60 4.01
N TRP A 69 -9.24 14.47 3.87
CA TRP A 69 -7.93 14.07 3.36
C TRP A 69 -7.26 13.03 4.28
N ARG A 70 -7.32 13.24 5.61
CA ARG A 70 -6.80 12.28 6.59
C ARG A 70 -7.54 10.94 6.53
N ALA A 71 -8.86 10.95 6.35
CA ALA A 71 -9.66 9.74 6.22
C ALA A 71 -9.32 8.97 4.94
N GLU A 72 -9.21 9.67 3.81
CA GLU A 72 -8.80 9.10 2.51
C GLU A 72 -7.37 8.56 2.56
N GLU A 73 -6.43 9.27 3.18
CA GLU A 73 -5.05 8.82 3.34
C GLU A 73 -4.98 7.53 4.19
N ASN A 74 -5.70 7.49 5.32
CA ASN A 74 -5.75 6.31 6.17
C ASN A 74 -6.38 5.11 5.43
N ALA A 75 -7.49 5.33 4.72
CA ALA A 75 -8.14 4.28 3.92
C ALA A 75 -7.20 3.76 2.82
N ALA A 76 -6.51 4.64 2.10
CA ALA A 76 -5.54 4.26 1.08
C ALA A 76 -4.34 3.49 1.67
N ARG A 77 -3.85 3.88 2.85
CA ARG A 77 -2.79 3.15 3.56
C ARG A 77 -3.23 1.75 3.98
N GLU A 78 -4.44 1.61 4.51
CA GLU A 78 -5.00 0.31 4.86
C GLU A 78 -5.19 -0.59 3.62
N GLU A 79 -5.71 -0.03 2.53
CA GLU A 79 -5.92 -0.77 1.28
C GLU A 79 -4.58 -1.22 0.66
N ALA A 80 -3.57 -0.36 0.68
CA ALA A 80 -2.22 -0.70 0.27
C ALA A 80 -1.61 -1.83 1.12
N GLN A 81 -1.77 -1.78 2.44
CA GLN A 81 -1.31 -2.85 3.34
C GLN A 81 -2.03 -4.16 3.07
N LYS A 82 -3.35 -4.14 2.85
CA LYS A 82 -4.14 -5.32 2.47
C LYS A 82 -3.67 -5.90 1.14
N LEU A 83 -3.43 -5.06 0.13
CA LEU A 83 -2.93 -5.48 -1.18
C LEU A 83 -1.54 -6.12 -1.07
N ILE A 84 -0.63 -5.51 -0.32
CA ILE A 84 0.71 -6.07 -0.07
C ILE A 84 0.62 -7.41 0.66
N GLY A 85 -0.24 -7.50 1.68
CA GLY A 85 -0.49 -8.76 2.41
C GLY A 85 -1.02 -9.87 1.50
N ALA A 86 -2.03 -9.57 0.68
CA ALA A 86 -2.59 -10.51 -0.29
C ALA A 86 -1.57 -10.93 -1.35
N ALA A 87 -0.79 -9.99 -1.87
CA ALA A 87 0.27 -10.27 -2.85
C ALA A 87 1.36 -11.17 -2.25
N ARG A 88 1.79 -10.93 -1.00
CA ARG A 88 2.75 -11.78 -0.30
C ARG A 88 2.21 -13.19 -0.07
N SER A 89 0.96 -13.32 0.35
CA SER A 89 0.31 -14.62 0.55
C SER A 89 0.24 -15.41 -0.75
N THR A 90 -0.19 -14.76 -1.85
CA THR A 90 -0.26 -15.40 -3.18
C THR A 90 1.12 -15.78 -3.69
N ALA A 91 2.13 -14.91 -3.53
CA ALA A 91 3.50 -15.20 -3.92
C ALA A 91 4.08 -16.39 -3.14
N ALA A 92 3.84 -16.47 -1.82
CA ALA A 92 4.27 -17.58 -0.99
C ALA A 92 3.62 -18.91 -1.45
N ALA A 93 2.30 -18.92 -1.66
CA ALA A 93 1.58 -20.10 -2.14
C ALA A 93 2.07 -20.56 -3.53
N ASN A 94 2.30 -19.62 -4.45
CA ASN A 94 2.84 -19.94 -5.78
C ASN A 94 4.27 -20.48 -5.71
N SER A 95 5.11 -19.92 -4.84
CA SER A 95 6.46 -20.41 -4.62
C SER A 95 6.45 -21.83 -4.07
N GLU A 96 5.63 -22.10 -3.05
CA GLU A 96 5.50 -23.42 -2.45
C GLU A 96 5.00 -24.45 -3.47
N ALA A 97 3.97 -24.11 -4.25
CA ALA A 97 3.47 -24.98 -5.32
C ALA A 97 4.51 -25.26 -6.41
N THR A 98 5.31 -24.26 -6.78
CA THR A 98 6.38 -24.41 -7.78
C THR A 98 7.50 -25.29 -7.24
N THR A 99 7.94 -25.07 -6.00
CA THR A 99 8.96 -25.89 -5.33
C THR A 99 8.48 -27.33 -5.16
N ALA A 100 7.21 -27.56 -4.76
CA ALA A 100 6.64 -28.89 -4.64
C ALA A 100 6.68 -29.65 -5.98
N LYS A 101 6.24 -29.02 -7.07
CA LYS A 101 6.31 -29.60 -8.43
C LYS A 101 7.74 -29.88 -8.88
N ALA A 102 8.68 -28.98 -8.59
CA ALA A 102 10.09 -29.18 -8.92
C ALA A 102 10.71 -30.35 -8.14
N ASN A 103 10.35 -30.49 -6.86
CA ASN A 103 10.79 -31.60 -6.02
C ASN A 103 10.23 -32.94 -6.52
N GLU A 104 8.94 -32.99 -6.87
CA GLU A 104 8.31 -34.18 -7.45
C GLU A 104 8.99 -34.59 -8.77
N ALA A 105 9.18 -33.65 -9.70
CA ALA A 105 9.87 -33.92 -10.96
C ALA A 105 11.32 -34.39 -10.74
N THR A 106 12.01 -33.86 -9.73
CA THR A 106 13.37 -34.28 -9.36
C THR A 106 13.37 -35.69 -8.79
N ALA A 107 12.43 -36.01 -7.90
CA ALA A 107 12.28 -37.35 -7.33
C ALA A 107 12.03 -38.40 -8.42
N THR A 108 11.15 -38.10 -9.39
CA THR A 108 10.91 -38.98 -10.54
C THR A 108 12.19 -39.20 -11.36
N ARG A 109 12.95 -38.14 -11.65
CA ARG A 109 14.23 -38.27 -12.38
C ARG A 109 15.27 -39.08 -11.62
N ILE A 110 15.31 -38.96 -10.29
CA ILE A 110 16.19 -39.77 -9.44
C ILE A 110 15.79 -41.23 -9.54
N ALA A 111 14.51 -41.56 -9.37
CA ALA A 111 14.02 -42.94 -9.47
C ALA A 111 14.28 -43.55 -10.86
N GLU A 112 14.07 -42.80 -11.94
CA GLU A 112 14.41 -43.24 -13.30
C GLU A 112 15.92 -43.47 -13.47
N ALA A 113 16.75 -42.59 -12.93
CA ALA A 113 18.21 -42.74 -12.98
C ALA A 113 18.68 -43.96 -12.19
N GLU A 114 18.16 -44.18 -10.99
CA GLU A 114 18.43 -45.36 -10.17
C GLU A 114 18.04 -46.66 -10.88
N ALA A 115 16.86 -46.69 -11.51
CA ALA A 115 16.42 -47.84 -12.30
C ALA A 115 17.35 -48.12 -13.50
N ARG A 116 17.81 -47.07 -14.20
CA ARG A 116 18.80 -47.23 -15.29
C ARG A 116 20.14 -47.72 -14.77
N ILE A 117 20.62 -47.21 -13.64
CA ILE A 117 21.89 -47.65 -13.03
C ILE A 117 21.78 -49.12 -12.62
N ALA A 118 20.68 -49.52 -12.00
CA ALA A 118 20.45 -50.91 -11.62
C ALA A 118 20.42 -51.83 -12.85
N GLY A 119 19.73 -51.44 -13.92
CA GLY A 119 19.70 -52.19 -15.18
C GLY A 119 21.07 -52.28 -15.85
N ALA A 120 21.82 -51.18 -15.91
CA ALA A 120 23.18 -51.16 -16.45
C ALA A 120 24.15 -52.02 -15.62
N SER A 121 24.02 -52.00 -14.30
CA SER A 121 24.81 -52.84 -13.40
C SER A 121 24.51 -54.32 -13.61
N GLN A 122 23.24 -54.71 -13.73
CA GLN A 122 22.86 -56.09 -14.04
C GLN A 122 23.39 -56.54 -15.41
N ALA A 123 23.26 -55.70 -16.43
CA ALA A 123 23.81 -56.00 -17.76
C ALA A 123 25.33 -56.15 -17.72
N ALA A 124 26.05 -55.27 -17.03
CA ALA A 124 27.50 -55.36 -16.87
C ALA A 124 27.93 -56.64 -16.14
N MET A 125 27.20 -57.05 -15.09
CA MET A 125 27.47 -58.32 -14.40
C MET A 125 27.26 -59.53 -15.33
N ALA A 126 26.21 -59.52 -16.15
CA ALA A 126 25.96 -60.59 -17.12
C ALA A 126 27.04 -60.66 -18.20
N GLU A 127 27.51 -59.52 -18.71
CA GLU A 127 28.64 -59.47 -19.66
C GLU A 127 29.94 -59.97 -19.04
N ILE A 128 30.21 -59.65 -17.76
CA ILE A 128 31.37 -60.19 -17.04
C ILE A 128 31.28 -61.72 -16.92
N GLU A 129 30.10 -62.28 -16.64
CA GLU A 129 29.90 -63.74 -16.59
C GLU A 129 30.23 -64.40 -17.95
N ILE A 130 29.79 -63.79 -19.05
CA ILE A 130 30.07 -64.27 -20.41
C ILE A 130 31.57 -64.21 -20.71
N VAL A 131 32.21 -63.04 -20.51
CA VAL A 131 33.64 -62.85 -20.77
C VAL A 131 34.50 -63.75 -19.89
N ALA A 132 34.12 -63.96 -18.63
CA ALA A 132 34.82 -64.86 -17.72
C ALA A 132 34.68 -66.33 -18.14
N ALA A 133 33.49 -66.76 -18.62
CA ALA A 133 33.28 -68.10 -19.13
C ALA A 133 34.11 -68.36 -20.40
N ASP A 134 34.11 -67.41 -21.34
CA ASP A 134 34.92 -67.49 -22.56
C ASP A 134 36.42 -67.54 -22.23
N ALA A 135 36.90 -66.66 -21.34
CA ALA A 135 38.30 -66.67 -20.91
C ALA A 135 38.68 -67.98 -20.19
N ALA A 136 37.81 -68.53 -19.34
CA ALA A 136 38.05 -69.80 -18.65
C ALA A 136 38.15 -70.97 -19.64
N ARG A 137 37.28 -71.01 -20.67
CA ARG A 137 37.33 -72.03 -21.73
C ARG A 137 38.63 -71.95 -22.51
N ASP A 138 39.04 -70.74 -22.91
CA ASP A 138 40.30 -70.52 -23.63
C ASP A 138 41.52 -70.96 -22.81
N ILE A 139 41.53 -70.70 -21.49
CA ILE A 139 42.60 -71.13 -20.59
C ILE A 139 42.64 -72.66 -20.49
N VAL A 140 41.50 -73.33 -20.29
CA VAL A 140 41.44 -74.79 -20.16
C VAL A 140 41.86 -75.49 -21.45
N ALA A 141 41.40 -74.98 -22.61
CA ALA A 141 41.77 -75.49 -23.92
C ALA A 141 43.29 -75.41 -24.14
N ARG A 142 43.91 -74.27 -23.79
CA ARG A 142 45.37 -74.07 -23.93
C ARG A 142 46.20 -74.91 -22.96
N LEU A 143 45.72 -75.13 -21.73
CA LEU A 143 46.49 -75.81 -20.68
C LEU A 143 46.37 -77.34 -20.72
N SER A 144 45.16 -77.85 -21.01
CA SER A 144 44.85 -79.29 -20.91
C SER A 144 44.55 -79.96 -22.24
N GLY A 145 44.25 -79.18 -23.29
CA GLY A 145 43.79 -79.69 -24.58
C GLY A 145 42.35 -80.24 -24.58
N ALA A 146 41.64 -80.18 -23.45
CA ALA A 146 40.25 -80.60 -23.35
C ALA A 146 39.29 -79.48 -23.81
N GLU A 147 38.27 -79.83 -24.58
CA GLU A 147 37.18 -78.91 -24.91
C GLU A 147 36.14 -78.88 -23.79
N VAL A 148 35.82 -77.68 -23.31
CA VAL A 148 34.75 -77.44 -22.35
C VAL A 148 33.57 -76.80 -23.07
N THR A 149 32.38 -77.34 -22.85
CA THR A 149 31.15 -76.79 -23.43
C THR A 149 30.83 -75.43 -22.81
N ASP A 150 30.18 -74.55 -23.59
CA ASP A 150 29.76 -73.23 -23.10
C ASP A 150 28.86 -73.32 -21.86
N ALA A 151 27.98 -74.32 -21.83
CA ALA A 151 27.07 -74.56 -20.70
C ALA A 151 27.81 -74.91 -19.41
N ASP A 152 28.82 -75.79 -19.47
CA ASP A 152 29.59 -76.21 -18.31
C ASP A 152 30.46 -75.06 -17.77
N ALA A 153 31.07 -74.28 -18.67
CA ALA A 153 31.88 -73.12 -18.31
C ALA A 153 31.07 -72.03 -17.61
N ARG A 154 29.90 -71.67 -18.16
CA ARG A 154 28.99 -70.69 -17.56
C ARG A 154 28.50 -71.14 -16.19
N SER A 155 28.11 -72.41 -16.06
CA SER A 155 27.68 -72.99 -14.77
C SER A 155 28.78 -72.89 -13.70
N ALA A 156 30.02 -73.22 -14.06
CA ALA A 156 31.16 -73.16 -13.15
C ALA A 156 31.53 -71.71 -12.75
N VAL A 157 31.55 -70.77 -13.71
CA VAL A 157 31.81 -69.35 -13.44
C VAL A 157 30.71 -68.75 -12.56
N LYS A 158 29.45 -69.07 -12.84
CA LYS A 158 28.32 -68.63 -12.02
C LYS A 158 28.40 -69.13 -10.59
N ALA A 159 28.78 -70.40 -10.40
CA ALA A 159 29.01 -70.96 -9.07
C ALA A 159 30.16 -70.26 -8.34
N ALA A 160 31.26 -69.92 -9.04
CA ALA A 160 32.39 -69.20 -8.46
C ALA A 160 32.04 -67.76 -8.07
N MET A 161 31.28 -67.05 -8.91
CA MET A 161 30.82 -65.68 -8.66
C MET A 161 29.79 -65.59 -7.52
N ALA A 162 29.08 -66.67 -7.20
CA ALA A 162 28.10 -66.71 -6.09
C ALA A 162 28.74 -66.96 -4.71
N HIS A 163 30.02 -67.39 -4.67
CA HIS A 163 30.73 -67.76 -3.44
C HIS A 163 31.95 -66.88 -3.13
N GLY A 164 32.27 -65.90 -3.99
CA GLY A 164 33.27 -64.85 -3.75
C GLY A 164 32.63 -63.58 -3.21
#